data_AF-A0A653RZ02-F1
#
_entry.id   AF-A0A653RZ02-F1
#
_cell.length_a   1.000
_cell.length_b   1.000
_cell.length_c   1.000
_cell.angle_alpha   90.00
_cell.angle_beta   90.00
_cell.angle_gamma   90.00
#
_symmetry.space_group_name_H-M   'P 1'
#
loop_
_entity.id
_entity.type
_entity.pdbx_description
1 polymer ?
#
loop_
_entity_poly.entity_id
_entity_poly.type
_entity_poly.pdbx_seq_one_letter_code
_entity_poly.pdbx_strand_id
1 'polypeptide(L)'
;MKRTFVALVAALLGANASACPELDALTKRYGITFSGFLTPISSVSLPKFSKTGRLLHLPIHTPEFVSDGFKHKIVFDTETRKAWILRTRGFFGVREWYGPVEADDAKLENCQAEAEKIVEPIGRS
;
A
#
# COMPACT_ATOMS: atom_id res chain seq x y z
N MET A 1 32.25 -3.94 -50.62
CA MET A 1 31.03 -4.28 -49.85
C MET A 1 30.87 -3.24 -48.73
N LYS A 2 29.96 -2.27 -48.88
CA LYS A 2 29.73 -1.20 -47.88
C LYS A 2 28.53 -1.59 -47.01
N ARG A 3 28.79 -1.87 -45.73
CA ARG A 3 27.78 -2.18 -44.71
C ARG A 3 27.24 -0.86 -44.17
N THR A 4 26.02 -0.50 -44.54
CA THR A 4 25.29 0.62 -43.93
C THR A 4 24.64 0.14 -42.63
N PHE A 5 25.12 0.70 -41.52
CA PHE A 5 24.52 0.57 -40.18
C PHE A 5 23.11 1.16 -40.19
N VAL A 6 22.10 0.36 -39.84
CA VAL A 6 20.75 0.86 -39.53
C VAL A 6 20.68 1.08 -38.02
N ALA A 7 20.42 2.33 -37.63
CA ALA A 7 20.38 2.79 -36.25
C ALA A 7 19.25 2.12 -35.45
N LEU A 8 19.61 1.58 -34.28
CA LEU A 8 18.68 1.02 -33.31
C LEU A 8 18.07 2.17 -32.48
N VAL A 9 16.88 2.65 -32.86
CA VAL A 9 16.07 3.53 -32.01
C VAL A 9 15.20 2.64 -31.13
N ALA A 10 15.77 2.15 -30.03
CA ALA A 10 14.99 1.59 -28.94
C ALA A 10 14.35 2.76 -28.20
N ALA A 11 13.13 3.12 -28.60
CA ALA A 11 12.29 4.04 -27.85
C ALA A 11 12.13 3.51 -26.42
N LEU A 12 12.71 4.23 -25.47
CA LEU A 12 12.45 4.12 -24.04
C LEU A 12 10.97 4.43 -23.82
N LEU A 13 10.12 3.40 -23.92
CA LEU A 13 8.75 3.47 -23.42
C LEU A 13 8.87 3.58 -21.90
N GLY A 14 8.65 4.82 -21.42
CA GLY A 14 8.70 5.18 -20.02
C GLY A 14 7.89 4.21 -19.18
N ALA A 15 8.58 3.48 -18.31
CA ALA A 15 7.98 2.84 -17.17
C ALA A 15 7.45 3.95 -16.26
N ASN A 16 6.20 4.39 -16.49
CA ASN A 16 5.42 5.08 -15.49
C ASN A 16 5.01 4.03 -14.44
N ALA A 17 5.99 3.46 -13.74
CA ALA A 17 5.75 3.05 -12.38
C ALA A 17 5.43 4.36 -11.66
N SER A 18 4.15 4.60 -11.37
CA SER A 18 3.75 5.63 -10.42
C SER A 18 4.31 5.22 -9.07
N ALA A 19 5.62 5.43 -8.90
CA ALA A 19 6.35 5.12 -7.70
C ALA A 19 5.87 6.15 -6.70
N CYS A 20 4.86 5.78 -5.92
CA CYS A 20 4.48 6.47 -4.71
C CYS A 20 5.69 6.37 -3.77
N PRO A 21 6.59 7.38 -3.71
CA PRO A 21 7.89 7.20 -3.08
C PRO A 21 7.73 7.01 -1.57
N GLU A 22 6.67 7.57 -1.01
CA GLU A 22 6.31 7.43 0.40
C GLU A 22 5.83 6.02 0.73
N LEU A 23 5.02 5.39 -0.14
CA LEU A 23 4.60 4.00 0.06
C LEU A 23 5.78 3.04 -0.04
N ASP A 24 6.71 3.29 -0.97
CA ASP A 24 7.97 2.52 -1.06
C ASP A 24 8.85 2.75 0.18
N ALA A 25 8.97 3.99 0.65
CA ALA A 25 9.72 4.33 1.85
C ALA A 25 9.13 3.67 3.11
N LEU A 26 7.81 3.69 3.27
CA LEU A 26 7.10 3.00 4.36
C LEU A 26 7.30 1.49 4.28
N THR A 27 7.14 0.91 3.09
CA THR A 27 7.34 -0.53 2.84
C THR A 27 8.75 -0.96 3.23
N LYS A 28 9.77 -0.19 2.84
CA LYS A 28 11.18 -0.45 3.20
C LYS A 28 11.45 -0.24 4.68
N ARG A 29 10.98 0.86 5.27
CA ARG A 29 11.22 1.21 6.68
C ARG A 29 10.68 0.14 7.63
N TYR A 30 9.50 -0.38 7.34
CA TYR A 30 8.87 -1.39 8.18
C TYR A 30 9.11 -2.84 7.72
N GLY A 31 9.74 -3.01 6.55
CA GLY A 31 9.94 -4.32 5.92
C GLY A 31 8.62 -5.05 5.73
N ILE A 32 7.64 -4.41 5.09
CA ILE A 32 6.31 -4.97 4.88
C ILE A 32 6.40 -6.03 3.77
N THR A 33 5.97 -7.25 4.08
CA THR A 33 6.01 -8.41 3.17
C THR A 33 4.72 -9.21 3.25
N PHE A 34 4.56 -10.26 2.45
CA PHE A 34 3.39 -11.14 2.53
C PHE A 34 3.27 -11.88 3.88
N SER A 35 4.37 -12.03 4.64
CA SER A 35 4.39 -12.73 5.93
C SER A 35 4.25 -11.80 7.14
N GLY A 36 4.27 -10.48 6.92
CA GLY A 36 4.12 -9.47 7.98
C GLY A 36 5.18 -8.38 7.90
N PHE A 37 5.69 -7.97 9.06
CA PHE A 37 6.61 -6.84 9.21
C PHE A 37 7.96 -7.31 9.75
N LEU A 38 9.05 -6.81 9.18
CA LEU A 38 10.39 -7.02 9.75
C LEU A 38 10.65 -6.09 10.94
N THR A 39 10.19 -4.84 10.83
CA THR A 39 10.25 -3.87 11.94
C THR A 39 8.94 -3.96 12.72
N PRO A 40 8.97 -4.14 14.05
CA PRO A 40 7.75 -4.20 14.85
C PRO A 40 6.92 -2.91 14.74
N ILE A 41 5.61 -3.08 14.59
CA ILE A 41 4.63 -1.99 14.65
C ILE A 41 3.60 -2.39 15.69
N SER A 42 3.22 -1.46 16.57
CA SER A 42 2.20 -1.71 17.59
C SER A 42 0.87 -2.05 16.93
N SER A 43 0.28 -3.17 17.34
CA SER A 43 -1.10 -3.51 17.00
C SER A 43 -2.05 -2.61 17.80
N VAL A 44 -3.12 -2.17 17.14
CA VAL A 44 -4.15 -1.32 17.73
C VAL A 44 -5.53 -1.84 17.37
N SER A 45 -6.54 -1.41 18.13
CA SER A 45 -7.94 -1.55 17.70
C SER A 45 -8.21 -0.72 16.44
N LEU A 46 -9.40 -0.87 15.85
CA LEU A 46 -9.87 -0.02 14.75
C LEU A 46 -9.56 1.47 15.04
N PRO A 47 -8.79 2.15 14.16
CA PRO A 47 -8.46 3.56 14.35
C PRO A 47 -9.70 4.43 14.37
N LYS A 48 -9.67 5.48 15.19
CA LYS A 48 -10.69 6.52 15.17
C LYS A 48 -10.36 7.51 14.05
N PHE A 49 -11.02 7.32 12.91
CA PHE A 49 -10.90 8.23 11.77
C PHE A 49 -11.68 9.52 12.00
N SER A 50 -11.23 10.59 11.32
CA SER A 50 -12.00 11.82 11.20
C SER A 50 -13.38 11.58 10.60
N LYS A 51 -14.36 12.35 11.06
CA LYS A 51 -15.72 12.36 10.47
C LYS A 51 -15.80 13.17 9.18
N THR A 52 -14.87 14.10 8.98
CA THR A 52 -14.86 15.05 7.86
C THR A 52 -13.72 14.77 6.88
N GLY A 53 -12.71 14.00 7.31
CA GLY A 53 -11.56 13.63 6.51
C GLY A 53 -11.89 12.57 5.47
N ARG A 54 -11.15 12.61 4.36
CA ARG A 54 -11.16 11.54 3.36
C ARG A 54 -10.15 10.47 3.80
N LEU A 55 -10.51 9.21 3.60
CA LEU A 55 -9.58 8.10 3.77
C LEU A 55 -8.98 7.71 2.43
N LEU A 56 -7.65 7.70 2.34
CA LEU A 56 -6.92 7.13 1.20
C LEU A 56 -6.53 5.70 1.51
N HIS A 57 -6.86 4.78 0.61
CA HIS A 57 -6.52 3.37 0.73
C HIS A 57 -5.45 3.06 -0.31
N LEU A 58 -4.22 2.83 0.14
CA LEU A 58 -3.05 2.62 -0.71
C LEU A 58 -2.61 1.15 -0.62
N PRO A 59 -2.86 0.33 -1.64
CA PRO A 59 -2.51 -1.09 -1.61
C PRO A 59 -0.98 -1.26 -1.64
N ILE A 60 -0.47 -2.12 -0.76
CA ILE A 60 0.93 -2.56 -0.82
C ILE A 60 0.98 -3.86 -1.62
N HIS A 61 1.65 -3.81 -2.76
CA HIS A 61 1.80 -4.97 -3.63
C HIS A 61 2.88 -5.89 -3.09
N THR A 62 2.47 -7.04 -2.57
CA THR A 62 3.34 -8.15 -2.20
C THR A 62 3.29 -9.23 -3.29
N PRO A 63 4.29 -10.12 -3.41
CA PRO A 63 4.27 -11.14 -4.45
C PRO A 63 3.02 -12.03 -4.41
N GLU A 64 2.35 -12.18 -5.55
CA GLU A 64 1.05 -12.87 -5.68
C GLU A 64 1.13 -14.41 -5.59
N PHE A 65 2.33 -15.00 -5.62
CA PHE A 65 2.52 -16.45 -5.60
C PHE A 65 2.33 -17.10 -4.21
N VAL A 66 2.06 -16.30 -3.17
CA VAL A 66 1.77 -16.80 -1.81
C VAL A 66 0.28 -16.70 -1.54
N SER A 67 -0.45 -17.79 -1.80
CA SER A 67 -1.92 -17.82 -1.75
C SER A 67 -2.51 -17.50 -0.38
N ASP A 68 -1.81 -17.90 0.69
CA ASP A 68 -2.18 -17.69 2.08
C ASP A 68 -1.45 -16.50 2.72
N GLY A 69 -0.77 -15.68 1.91
CA GLY A 69 -0.09 -14.48 2.34
C GLY A 69 -1.06 -13.41 2.87
N PHE A 70 -0.56 -12.58 3.77
CA PHE A 70 -1.25 -11.38 4.19
C PHE A 70 -1.27 -10.34 3.07
N LYS A 71 -2.39 -9.64 2.95
CA LYS A 71 -2.50 -8.40 2.17
C LYS A 71 -2.38 -7.20 3.10
N HIS A 72 -1.59 -6.21 2.68
CA HIS A 72 -1.39 -4.98 3.42
C HIS A 72 -1.87 -3.80 2.59
N LYS A 73 -2.50 -2.83 3.25
CA LYS A 73 -2.75 -1.51 2.68
C LYS A 73 -2.47 -0.44 3.72
N ILE A 74 -2.01 0.72 3.28
CA ILE A 74 -1.97 1.92 4.10
C ILE A 74 -3.35 2.58 4.04
N VAL A 75 -3.89 2.93 5.19
CA VAL A 75 -5.09 3.76 5.32
C VAL A 75 -4.66 5.09 5.91
N PHE A 76 -4.82 6.14 5.13
CA PHE A 76 -4.39 7.49 5.49
C PHE A 76 -5.60 8.41 5.65
N ASP A 77 -5.71 9.06 6.80
CA ASP A 77 -6.73 10.06 7.07
C ASP A 77 -6.19 11.46 6.75
N THR A 78 -6.75 12.08 5.71
CA THR A 78 -6.29 13.37 5.20
C THR A 78 -6.50 14.52 6.18
N GLU A 79 -7.48 14.40 7.09
CA GLU A 79 -7.76 15.45 8.08
C GLU A 79 -6.78 15.37 9.25
N THR A 80 -6.64 14.17 9.84
CA THR A 80 -5.77 14.00 11.01
C THR A 80 -4.30 13.84 10.64
N ARG A 81 -3.99 13.69 9.35
CA ARG A 81 -2.63 13.49 8.82
C ARG A 81 -1.93 12.32 9.51
N LYS A 82 -2.67 11.20 9.59
CA LYS A 82 -2.22 9.96 10.23
C LYS A 82 -2.44 8.77 9.31
N ALA A 83 -1.46 7.87 9.32
CA ALA A 83 -1.48 6.63 8.57
C ALA A 83 -1.52 5.41 9.49
N TRP A 84 -2.24 4.38 9.06
CA TRP A 84 -2.26 3.06 9.68
C TRP A 84 -2.07 1.98 8.62
N ILE A 85 -1.61 0.82 9.04
CA ILE A 85 -1.52 -0.36 8.18
C ILE A 85 -2.68 -1.28 8.53
N LEU A 86 -3.47 -1.62 7.52
CA LEU A 86 -4.51 -2.64 7.61
C LEU A 86 -3.97 -3.94 7.01
N ARG A 87 -3.87 -4.97 7.85
CA ARG A 87 -3.51 -6.33 7.46
C ARG A 87 -4.77 -7.17 7.29
N THR A 88 -4.89 -7.87 6.16
CA THR A 88 -6.01 -8.77 5.86
C THR A 88 -5.52 -10.11 5.30
N ARG A 89 -6.40 -11.11 5.21
CA ARG A 89 -6.09 -12.49 4.78
C ARG A 89 -5.14 -13.22 5.73
N GLY A 90 -4.18 -14.00 5.25
CA GLY A 90 -3.46 -14.97 6.07
C GLY A 90 -4.18 -16.31 6.21
N PHE A 91 -3.47 -17.31 6.72
CA PHE A 91 -3.98 -18.68 6.93
C PHE A 91 -5.32 -18.74 7.70
N PHE A 92 -5.49 -17.90 8.73
CA PHE A 92 -6.72 -17.83 9.55
C PHE A 92 -7.69 -16.72 9.14
N GLY A 93 -7.39 -15.93 8.11
CA GLY A 93 -8.22 -14.79 7.71
C GLY A 93 -8.31 -13.72 8.81
N VAL A 94 -7.28 -12.90 8.96
CA VAL A 94 -7.25 -11.81 9.95
C VAL A 94 -7.75 -10.51 9.34
N ARG A 95 -8.16 -9.58 10.22
CA ARG A 95 -8.35 -8.16 9.91
C ARG A 95 -7.83 -7.34 11.08
N GLU A 96 -6.64 -6.79 10.93
CA GLU A 96 -5.91 -6.18 12.04
C GLU A 96 -5.33 -4.82 11.64
N TRP A 97 -5.19 -3.96 12.65
CA TRP A 97 -4.68 -2.61 12.49
C TRP A 97 -3.36 -2.44 13.22
N TYR A 98 -2.46 -1.70 12.59
CA TYR A 98 -1.13 -1.38 13.11
C TYR A 98 -0.86 0.11 12.93
N GLY A 99 -0.22 0.73 13.93
CA GLY A 99 0.19 2.13 13.88
C GLY A 99 -0.27 2.96 15.09
N PRO A 100 -0.33 4.30 14.96
CA PRO A 100 -0.06 5.08 13.74
C PRO A 100 1.39 4.92 13.27
N VAL A 101 1.60 5.07 11.96
CA VAL A 101 2.94 5.06 11.35
C VAL A 101 3.29 6.46 10.84
N GLU A 102 4.56 6.84 11.00
CA GLU A 102 5.10 8.10 10.49
C GLU A 102 5.06 8.12 8.95
N ALA A 103 4.25 9.00 8.36
CA ALA A 103 4.13 9.16 6.93
C ALA A 103 4.09 10.64 6.52
N ASP A 104 4.65 10.96 5.35
CA ASP A 104 4.58 12.30 4.77
C ASP A 104 3.32 12.47 3.91
N ASP A 105 2.35 13.19 4.47
CA ASP A 105 1.00 13.36 3.94
C ASP A 105 0.98 13.90 2.49
N ALA A 106 1.86 14.86 2.19
CA ALA A 106 1.90 15.51 0.87
C ALA A 106 2.32 14.53 -0.25
N LYS A 107 3.02 13.45 0.13
CA LYS A 107 3.50 12.43 -0.80
C LYS A 107 2.53 11.27 -0.96
N LEU A 108 1.64 11.04 0.02
CA LEU A 108 0.63 9.98 -0.04
C LEU A 108 -0.58 10.37 -0.90
N GLU A 109 -0.93 11.66 -0.96
CA GLU A 109 -2.08 12.13 -1.76
C GLU A 109 -1.91 11.92 -3.28
N ASN A 110 -0.67 11.89 -3.75
CA ASN A 110 -0.34 11.69 -5.17
C ASN A 110 -0.23 10.21 -5.56
N CYS A 111 -0.48 9.30 -4.63
CA CYS A 111 -0.41 7.86 -4.87
C CYS A 111 -1.71 7.35 -5.45
N GLN A 112 -1.66 6.30 -6.28
CA GLN A 112 -2.87 5.64 -6.76
C GLN A 112 -3.60 5.01 -5.57
N ALA A 113 -4.60 5.74 -5.07
CA ALA A 113 -5.52 5.25 -4.06
C ALA A 113 -6.59 4.39 -4.73
N GLU A 114 -6.86 3.24 -4.13
CA GLU A 114 -8.02 2.45 -4.51
C GLU A 114 -9.29 3.18 -4.05
N ALA A 115 -10.27 3.27 -4.95
CA ALA A 115 -11.64 3.57 -4.54
C ALA A 115 -12.16 2.35 -3.77
N GLU A 116 -12.19 2.42 -2.45
CA GLU A 116 -12.77 1.34 -1.66
C GLU A 116 -14.29 1.33 -1.91
N LYS A 117 -14.77 0.31 -2.64
CA LYS A 117 -16.18 -0.06 -2.51
C LYS A 117 -16.36 -0.44 -1.06
N ILE A 118 -17.20 0.28 -0.33
CA ILE A 118 -17.60 -0.08 1.03
C ILE A 118 -18.22 -1.49 0.92
N VAL A 119 -17.43 -2.52 1.17
CA VAL A 119 -17.96 -3.86 1.36
C VAL A 119 -18.44 -3.86 2.80
N GLU A 120 -19.76 -3.84 2.94
CA GLU A 120 -20.45 -3.94 4.23
C GLU A 120 -19.82 -5.02 5.11
N PRO A 121 -19.82 -4.83 6.44
CA PRO A 121 -19.34 -5.87 7.34
C PRO A 121 -20.12 -7.14 7.01
N ILE A 122 -19.41 -8.23 6.72
CA ILE A 122 -20.01 -9.55 6.61
C ILE A 122 -20.59 -9.84 7.99
N GLY A 123 -21.89 -9.54 8.14
CA GLY A 123 -22.68 -9.98 9.27
C GLY A 123 -22.56 -11.49 9.32
N ARG A 124 -22.01 -12.01 10.41
CA ARG A 124 -22.28 -13.39 10.79
C ARG A 124 -23.75 -13.43 11.17
N SER A 125 -24.57 -14.01 10.30
CA SER A 125 -25.81 -14.69 10.68
C SER A 125 -25.49 -16.02 11.32
#